data_AF-A0A497KXW6-F1
#
_entry.id   AF-A0A497KXW6-F1
#
_cell.length_a   1.000
_cell.length_b   1.000
_cell.length_c   1.000
_cell.angle_alpha   90.00
_cell.angle_beta   90.00
_cell.angle_gamma   90.00
#
_symmetry.space_group_name_H-M   'P 1'
#
loop_
_entity.id
_entity.type
_entity.pdbx_description
1 polymer ?
#
loop_
_entity_poly.entity_id
_entity_poly.type
_entity_poly.pdbx_seq_one_letter_code
_entity_poly.pdbx_strand_id
1 'polypeptide(L)'
;MVVTRIVEEGQLRELRLRGGYILNISGSRGYLHSVSCRTIDWMNPKKRRGIYHASTLREALEWLESEGLKASPCRLCLPSLSYRPRPGSLLEHLRG
;
A
#
# COMPACT_ATOMS: atom_id res chain seq x y z
N MET A 1 -3.63 -8.92 12.39
CA MET A 1 -3.28 -7.96 11.33
C MET A 1 -4.33 -6.88 11.31
N VAL A 2 -3.97 -5.61 11.47
CA VAL A 2 -4.95 -4.51 11.44
C VAL A 2 -4.70 -3.68 10.18
N VAL A 3 -5.47 -3.97 9.13
CA VAL A 3 -5.52 -3.15 7.92
C VAL A 3 -6.83 -2.37 7.95
N THR A 4 -6.75 -1.05 7.96
CA THR A 4 -7.89 -0.16 8.16
C THR A 4 -8.31 0.47 6.84
N ARG A 5 -9.58 0.35 6.46
CA ARG A 5 -10.12 1.06 5.30
C ARG A 5 -10.22 2.55 5.60
N ILE A 6 -9.72 3.36 4.67
CA ILE A 6 -9.84 4.81 4.68
C ILE A 6 -11.14 5.16 3.95
N VAL A 7 -12.01 5.90 4.63
CA VAL A 7 -13.34 6.27 4.15
C VAL A 7 -13.46 7.75 3.81
N GLU A 8 -12.61 8.58 4.41
CA GLU A 8 -12.64 10.04 4.24
C GLU A 8 -11.28 10.61 3.85
N GLU A 9 -11.30 11.71 3.10
CA GLU A 9 -10.07 12.38 2.65
C GLU A 9 -9.28 12.97 3.83
N GLY A 10 -9.96 13.43 4.88
CA GLY A 10 -9.32 13.95 6.10
C GLY A 10 -8.40 12.92 6.78
N GLN A 11 -8.78 11.65 6.75
CA GLN A 11 -7.99 10.56 7.34
C GLN A 11 -6.65 10.37 6.63
N LEU A 12 -6.55 10.63 5.32
CA LEU A 12 -5.28 10.54 4.58
C LEU A 12 -4.23 11.52 5.12
N ARG A 13 -4.65 12.70 5.58
CA ARG A 13 -3.76 13.71 6.14
C ARG A 13 -3.24 13.30 7.51
N GLU A 14 -4.10 12.75 8.37
CA GLU A 14 -3.72 12.28 9.71
C GLU A 14 -2.70 11.14 9.66
N LEU A 15 -2.81 10.26 8.66
CA LEU A 15 -1.90 9.12 8.50
C LEU A 15 -0.46 9.52 8.19
N ARG A 16 -0.23 10.73 7.64
CA ARG A 16 1.14 11.23 7.44
C ARG A 16 1.93 11.35 8.73
N LEU A 17 1.25 11.62 9.84
CA LEU A 17 1.87 11.75 11.16
C LEU A 17 2.11 10.39 11.82
N ARG A 18 1.38 9.34 11.40
CA ARG A 18 1.40 8.01 12.02
C ARG A 18 2.38 7.04 11.38
N GLY A 19 2.86 7.32 10.18
CA GLY A 19 3.73 6.39 9.44
C GLY A 19 2.97 5.23 8.80
N GLY A 20 3.73 4.29 8.23
CA GLY A 20 3.20 3.07 7.61
C GLY A 20 2.95 3.21 6.11
N TYR A 21 1.97 2.44 5.63
CA TYR A 21 1.75 2.16 4.22
C TYR A 21 0.29 2.35 3.81
N ILE A 22 0.10 2.87 2.61
CA ILE A 22 -1.20 3.05 1.95
C ILE A 22 -1.33 2.03 0.82
N LEU A 23 -2.48 1.39 0.77
CA LEU A 23 -2.89 0.42 -0.22
C LEU A 23 -4.01 1.00 -1.06
N ASN A 24 -3.70 1.36 -2.30
CA ASN A 24 -4.64 1.94 -3.24
C ASN A 24 -5.12 0.85 -4.22
N ILE A 25 -6.32 0.29 -4.03
CA ILE A 25 -6.72 -0.94 -4.72
C ILE A 25 -7.34 -0.65 -6.08
N SER A 26 -6.78 -1.21 -7.16
CA SER A 26 -7.31 -1.03 -8.51
C SER A 26 -7.20 -2.32 -9.32
N GLY A 27 -8.35 -2.79 -9.81
CA GLY A 27 -8.46 -4.11 -10.43
C GLY A 27 -7.99 -5.22 -9.49
N SER A 28 -7.06 -6.05 -9.97
CA SER A 28 -6.42 -7.16 -9.25
C SER A 28 -5.11 -6.77 -8.54
N ARG A 29 -4.86 -5.46 -8.37
CA ARG A 29 -3.61 -4.96 -7.78
C ARG A 29 -3.86 -4.05 -6.60
N GLY A 30 -3.01 -4.19 -5.59
CA GLY A 30 -2.83 -3.22 -4.53
C GLY A 30 -1.62 -2.35 -4.82
N TYR A 31 -1.84 -1.07 -5.14
CA TYR A 31 -0.73 -0.13 -5.30
C TYR A 31 -0.26 0.31 -3.93
N LEU A 32 0.97 -0.05 -3.60
CA LEU A 32 1.55 0.16 -2.28
C LEU A 32 2.34 1.47 -2.28
N HIS A 33 2.07 2.32 -1.30
CA HIS A 33 2.76 3.59 -1.08
C HIS A 33 3.20 3.71 0.38
N SER A 34 4.32 4.37 0.65
CA SER A 34 4.56 4.94 2.00
C SER A 34 3.60 6.11 2.23
N VAL A 35 3.15 6.35 3.47
CA VAL A 35 2.29 7.50 3.84
C VAL A 35 2.88 8.87 3.46
N SER A 36 4.21 8.97 3.30
CA SER A 36 4.91 10.20 2.86
C SER A 36 4.80 10.46 1.36
N CYS A 37 4.19 9.56 0.58
CA CYS A 37 4.07 9.73 -0.85
C CYS A 37 3.20 10.94 -1.22
N ARG A 38 3.73 11.83 -2.07
CA ARG A 38 3.00 13.00 -2.58
C ARG A 38 1.70 12.67 -3.31
N THR A 39 1.58 11.47 -3.88
CA THR A 39 0.39 11.08 -4.65
C THR A 39 -0.80 10.68 -3.77
N ILE A 40 -0.60 10.54 -2.45
CA ILE A 40 -1.66 10.10 -1.53
C ILE A 40 -2.81 11.11 -1.48
N ASP A 41 -2.49 12.41 -1.51
CA ASP A 41 -3.50 13.48 -1.46
C ASP A 41 -4.43 13.50 -2.66
N TRP A 42 -4.07 12.81 -3.74
CA TRP A 42 -4.86 12.73 -4.98
C TRP A 42 -5.69 11.44 -5.06
N MET A 43 -5.59 10.57 -4.06
CA MET A 43 -6.34 9.32 -4.06
C MET A 43 -7.77 9.57 -3.57
N ASN A 44 -8.73 8.85 -4.14
CA ASN A 44 -10.14 8.93 -3.76
C ASN A 44 -10.53 7.77 -2.80
N PRO A 45 -10.73 8.00 -1.49
CA PRO A 45 -11.12 6.97 -0.54
C PRO A 45 -12.49 6.34 -0.84
N LYS A 46 -13.39 7.12 -1.45
CA LYS A 46 -14.77 6.72 -1.77
C LYS A 46 -14.88 5.81 -2.98
N LYS A 47 -13.77 5.50 -3.66
CA LYS A 47 -13.77 4.58 -4.81
C LYS A 47 -14.20 3.17 -4.37
N ARG A 48 -14.83 2.43 -5.30
CA ARG A 48 -15.44 1.11 -5.02
C ARG A 48 -14.54 0.14 -4.25
N ARG A 49 -13.30 -0.05 -4.72
CA ARG A 49 -12.33 -0.96 -4.07
C ARG A 49 -11.56 -0.34 -2.90
N GLY A 50 -11.73 0.95 -2.65
CA GLY A 50 -11.21 1.61 -1.47
C GLY A 50 -9.70 1.83 -1.43
N ILE A 51 -9.30 2.48 -0.35
CA ILE A 51 -7.93 2.71 0.05
C ILE A 51 -7.79 2.18 1.48
N TYR A 52 -6.66 1.59 1.80
CA TYR A 52 -6.42 1.03 3.13
C TYR A 52 -5.08 1.51 3.69
N HIS A 53 -4.95 1.49 5.01
CA HIS A 53 -3.73 1.74 5.75
C HIS A 53 -3.27 0.48 6.47
N ALA A 54 -1.95 0.28 6.48
CA ALA A 54 -1.28 -0.74 7.27
C ALA A 54 -0.08 -0.09 7.98
N SER A 55 0.18 -0.48 9.23
CA SER A 55 1.27 0.10 10.02
C SER A 55 2.64 -0.35 9.50
N THR A 56 2.74 -1.57 8.97
CA THR A 56 3.99 -2.14 8.46
C THR A 56 3.86 -2.63 7.02
N LEU A 57 5.00 -2.75 6.34
CA LEU A 57 5.08 -3.30 4.99
C LEU A 57 4.61 -4.75 4.94
N ARG A 58 5.01 -5.54 5.95
CA ARG A 58 4.64 -6.95 6.07
C ARG A 58 3.13 -7.12 6.14
N GLU A 59 2.46 -6.39 7.04
CA GLU A 59 1.00 -6.42 7.15
C GLU A 59 0.31 -6.04 5.85
N ALA A 60 0.84 -5.03 5.15
CA ALA A 60 0.29 -4.60 3.87
C ALA A 60 0.37 -5.72 2.81
N LEU A 61 1.50 -6.43 2.74
CA LEU A 61 1.71 -7.51 1.79
C LEU A 61 0.91 -8.77 2.12
N GLU A 62 0.91 -9.20 3.38
CA GLU A 62 0.13 -10.35 3.85
C GLU A 62 -1.37 -10.13 3.62
N TRP A 63 -1.87 -8.91 3.85
CA TRP A 63 -3.28 -8.61 3.59
C TRP A 63 -3.61 -8.62 2.10
N LEU A 64 -2.74 -8.08 1.24
CA LEU A 64 -2.94 -8.17 -0.20
C LEU A 64 -2.96 -9.62 -0.68
N GLU A 65 -2.09 -10.47 -0.15
CA GLU A 65 -2.06 -11.90 -0.44
C GLU A 65 -3.35 -12.59 0.00
N SER A 66 -3.84 -12.32 1.22
CA SER A 66 -5.12 -12.89 1.70
C SER A 66 -6.32 -12.46 0.86
N GLU A 67 -6.26 -11.27 0.26
CA GLU A 67 -7.30 -10.75 -0.64
C GLU A 67 -7.11 -11.21 -2.11
N GLY A 68 -6.09 -12.02 -2.40
CA GLY A 68 -5.79 -12.47 -3.77
C GLY A 68 -5.31 -11.35 -4.71
N LEU A 69 -4.74 -10.28 -4.17
CA LEU A 69 -4.30 -9.10 -4.89
C LEU A 69 -2.78 -9.11 -5.12
N LYS A 70 -2.35 -8.69 -6.31
CA LYS A 70 -0.92 -8.52 -6.61
C LYS A 70 -0.42 -7.20 -6.04
N ALA A 71 0.63 -7.24 -5.23
CA ALA A 71 1.31 -6.05 -4.74
C ALA A 71 2.05 -5.32 -5.88
N SER A 72 1.85 -4.00 -5.97
CA SER A 72 2.50 -3.13 -6.94
C SER A 72 3.12 -1.91 -6.24
N PRO A 73 4.40 -1.98 -5.85
CA PRO A 73 5.07 -0.88 -5.17
C PRO A 73 5.14 0.38 -6.04
N CYS A 74 4.85 1.53 -5.44
CA CYS A 74 5.00 2.83 -6.08
C CYS A 74 6.48 3.12 -6.35
N ARG A 75 6.82 3.40 -7.62
CA ARG A 75 8.19 3.72 -8.02
C ARG A 75 8.73 5.01 -7.40
N LEU A 76 7.85 5.92 -6.99
CA LEU A 76 8.24 7.23 -6.46
C LEU A 76 8.65 7.17 -4.98
N CYS A 77 7.93 6.40 -4.17
CA CYS A 77 8.18 6.34 -2.71
C CYS A 77 8.72 4.99 -2.23
N LEU A 78 8.70 3.96 -3.07
CA LEU A 78 9.26 2.64 -2.77
C LEU A 78 10.18 2.16 -3.90
N PRO A 79 11.20 2.95 -4.29
CA PRO A 79 12.05 2.65 -5.44
C PRO A 79 12.77 1.30 -5.29
N SER A 80 13.29 0.98 -4.09
CA SER A 80 13.97 -0.30 -3.79
C SER A 80 13.09 -1.52 -4.00
N LEU A 81 11.80 -1.45 -3.60
CA LEU A 81 10.82 -2.51 -3.82
C LEU A 81 10.30 -2.54 -5.27
N SER A 82 10.46 -1.45 -5.99
CA SER A 82 9.99 -1.31 -7.37
C SER A 82 11.01 -1.80 -8.41
N TYR A 83 12.30 -1.86 -8.03
CA TYR A 83 13.44 -2.26 -8.85
C TYR A 83 13.31 -3.71 -9.35
N ARG A 84 13.92 -3.99 -10.50
CA ARG A 84 13.96 -5.33 -11.14
C ARG A 84 15.44 -5.75 -11.27
N PRO A 85 15.78 -7.05 -11.15
CA PRO A 85 14.90 -8.22 -11.20
C PRO A 85 14.07 -8.39 -9.92
N ARG A 86 12.74 -8.54 -10.07
CA ARG A 86 11.86 -8.83 -8.93
C ARG A 86 11.87 -10.34 -8.70
N PRO A 87 12.08 -10.84 -7.48
CA PRO A 87 11.71 -12.21 -7.15
C PRO A 87 10.21 -12.42 -7.41
N GLY A 88 9.81 -13.67 -7.63
CA GLY A 88 8.42 -14.05 -7.93
C GLY A 88 7.42 -13.54 -6.90
N SER A 89 7.87 -13.35 -5.65
CA SER A 89 7.13 -12.71 -4.57
C SER A 89 7.92 -11.60 -3.86
N LEU A 90 7.25 -10.48 -3.56
CA LEU A 90 7.79 -9.40 -2.72
C LEU A 90 8.02 -9.84 -1.26
N LEU A 91 7.24 -10.81 -0.78
CA LEU A 91 7.42 -11.37 0.56
C LEU A 91 8.74 -12.15 0.68
N GLU A 92 9.13 -12.85 -0.39
CA GLU A 92 10.43 -13.54 -0.45
C GLU A 92 11.60 -12.56 -0.37
N HIS A 93 11.47 -11.37 -0.97
CA HIS A 93 12.50 -10.33 -0.92
C HIS A 93 12.77 -9.79 0.50
N LEU A 94 11.77 -9.83 1.38
CA LEU A 94 11.89 -9.34 2.76
C LEU A 94 12.42 -10.39 3.76
N ARG A 95 12.58 -11.65 3.33
CA ARG A 95 13.14 -12.73 4.15
C ARG A 95 14.66 -12.90 3.97
N GLY A 96 15.24 -12.23 2.98
CA GLY A 96 16.68 -12.25 2.68
C GLY A 96 17.46 -11.20 3.46
#